data_AF-A0A2V1CMG4-F1
#
_entry.id   AF-A0A2V1CMG4-F1
#
_cell.length_a   1.000
_cell.length_b   1.000
_cell.length_c   1.000
_cell.angle_alpha   90.00
_cell.angle_beta   90.00
_cell.angle_gamma   90.00
#
_symmetry.space_group_name_H-M   'P 1'
#
loop_
_entity.id
_entity.type
_entity.pdbx_description
1 polymer ?
#
loop_
_entity_poly.entity_id
_entity_poly.type
_entity_poly.pdbx_seq_one_letter_code
_entity_poly.pdbx_strand_id
1 'polypeptide(L)'
;MATQKYNKLAGKHVLVIGGTSGIGFSVAEASLESGARVTISSSNPNRVRSSITSLQASYPHATITGHVCDLSQPSLESDVAALFEKTGKVDHIIFTAGDSLAQMPLSSITLPSLIAAGQIRFFAPLIVAKIGSKYLTPDPESSIVLTMGAVGERPTKDWSVIASYAAGLHGMTRNLALDLRPVRVNCVLTGRVGRPEDVAEAYLWLMKDSNVTGFVASSNAGSTLV
;
A
#
# COMPACT_ATOMS: atom_id res chain seq x y z
N MET A 1 11.95 0.22 29.32
CA MET A 1 12.89 -0.19 28.25
C MET A 1 13.45 1.07 27.63
N ALA A 2 14.75 1.14 27.34
CA ALA A 2 15.33 2.30 26.66
C ALA A 2 14.64 2.48 25.31
N THR A 3 14.18 3.70 25.02
CA THR A 3 13.63 4.07 23.71
C THR A 3 14.70 3.85 22.66
N GLN A 4 14.57 2.79 21.86
CA GLN A 4 15.49 2.51 20.76
C GLN A 4 15.31 3.60 19.69
N LYS A 5 16.27 4.53 19.61
CA LYS A 5 16.21 5.74 18.77
C LYS A 5 15.84 5.48 17.30
N TYR A 6 16.21 4.30 16.78
CA TYR A 6 16.02 3.93 15.37
C TYR A 6 14.94 2.87 15.16
N ASN A 7 14.45 2.23 16.23
CA ASN A 7 13.37 1.26 16.13
C ASN A 7 12.01 1.97 16.25
N LYS A 8 11.71 2.80 15.25
CA LYS A 8 10.56 3.72 15.28
C LYS A 8 9.20 3.05 15.04
N LEU A 9 9.19 1.77 14.62
CA LEU A 9 7.95 1.01 14.42
C LEU A 9 7.59 0.13 15.62
N ALA A 10 8.46 0.03 16.63
CA ALA A 10 8.17 -0.76 17.81
C ALA A 10 6.85 -0.31 18.47
N GLY A 11 5.91 -1.25 18.60
CA GLY A 11 4.59 -1.00 19.16
C GLY A 11 3.58 -0.30 18.24
N LYS A 12 4.02 0.21 17.08
CA LYS A 12 3.13 0.81 16.07
C LYS A 12 2.24 -0.25 15.43
N HIS A 13 1.07 0.15 14.97
CA HIS A 13 0.13 -0.71 14.26
C HIS A 13 0.12 -0.39 12.76
N VAL A 14 0.51 -1.38 11.95
CA VAL A 14 0.60 -1.27 10.49
C VAL A 14 -0.52 -2.10 9.86
N LEU A 15 -1.40 -1.47 9.08
CA LEU A 15 -2.34 -2.15 8.20
C LEU A 15 -1.73 -2.28 6.80
N VAL A 16 -1.60 -3.49 6.28
CA VAL A 16 -1.11 -3.77 4.92
C VAL A 16 -2.22 -4.35 4.05
N ILE A 17 -2.78 -3.50 3.19
CA ILE A 17 -3.80 -3.88 2.20
C ILE A 17 -3.09 -4.42 0.96
N GLY A 18 -3.28 -5.70 0.65
CA GLY A 18 -2.44 -6.45 -0.29
C GLY A 18 -1.27 -7.19 0.40
N GLY A 19 -1.39 -7.47 1.70
CA GLY A 19 -0.30 -8.00 2.55
C GLY A 19 -0.08 -9.53 2.49
N THR A 20 -0.72 -10.27 1.59
CA THR A 20 -0.66 -11.75 1.58
C THR A 20 0.35 -12.36 0.61
N SER A 21 1.03 -11.55 -0.21
CA SER A 21 2.09 -12.03 -1.11
C SER A 21 2.97 -10.88 -1.59
N GLY A 22 4.11 -11.20 -2.20
CA GLY A 22 4.98 -10.23 -2.86
C GLY A 22 5.40 -9.10 -1.92
N ILE A 23 5.41 -7.87 -2.46
CA ILE A 23 5.86 -6.67 -1.72
C ILE A 23 5.07 -6.47 -0.42
N GLY A 24 3.74 -6.64 -0.46
CA GLY A 24 2.92 -6.45 0.74
C GLY A 24 3.24 -7.47 1.85
N PHE A 25 3.55 -8.72 1.49
CA PHE A 25 3.98 -9.71 2.46
C PHE A 25 5.33 -9.34 3.08
N SER A 26 6.31 -8.94 2.27
CA SER A 26 7.62 -8.52 2.77
C SER A 26 7.54 -7.24 3.62
N VAL A 27 6.63 -6.31 3.31
CA VAL A 27 6.38 -5.14 4.17
C VAL A 27 5.76 -5.57 5.50
N ALA A 28 4.81 -6.51 5.50
CA ALA A 28 4.24 -7.06 6.72
C ALA A 28 5.32 -7.73 7.58
N GLU A 29 6.14 -8.59 6.97
CA GLU A 29 7.27 -9.27 7.61
C GLU A 29 8.27 -8.29 8.23
N ALA A 30 8.83 -7.35 7.46
CA ALA A 30 9.80 -6.37 7.94
C ALA A 30 9.21 -5.44 9.02
N SER A 31 7.89 -5.23 9.02
CA SER A 31 7.20 -4.50 10.09
C SER A 31 7.16 -5.30 11.39
N LEU A 32 6.87 -6.61 11.32
CA LEU A 32 6.94 -7.51 12.49
C LEU A 32 8.36 -7.58 13.05
N GLU A 33 9.37 -7.69 12.19
CA GLU A 33 10.80 -7.65 12.58
C GLU A 33 11.15 -6.35 13.30
N SER A 34 10.55 -5.22 12.88
CA SER A 34 10.68 -3.92 13.54
C SER A 34 9.82 -3.78 14.81
N GLY A 35 9.24 -4.87 15.32
CA GLY A 35 8.43 -4.89 16.55
C GLY A 35 7.07 -4.21 16.43
N ALA A 36 6.57 -4.00 15.21
CA ALA A 36 5.22 -3.50 14.97
C ALA A 36 4.19 -4.62 15.19
N ARG A 37 2.95 -4.21 15.44
CA ARG A 37 1.77 -5.07 15.28
C ARG A 37 1.27 -4.91 13.85
N VAL A 38 0.88 -5.99 13.19
CA VAL A 38 0.48 -5.94 11.79
C VAL A 38 -0.91 -6.53 11.59
N THR A 39 -1.75 -5.82 10.83
CA THR A 39 -2.97 -6.39 10.24
C THR A 39 -2.75 -6.51 8.73
N ILE A 40 -2.93 -7.68 8.15
CA ILE A 40 -2.91 -7.85 6.69
C ILE A 40 -4.31 -7.99 6.11
N SER A 41 -4.53 -7.49 4.89
CA SER A 41 -5.78 -7.70 4.17
C SER A 41 -5.56 -8.16 2.73
N SER A 42 -6.45 -9.02 2.24
CA SER A 42 -6.57 -9.35 0.82
C SER A 42 -7.97 -9.88 0.50
N SER A 43 -8.29 -10.00 -0.79
CA SER A 43 -9.58 -10.53 -1.25
C SER A 43 -9.77 -12.04 -1.01
N ASN A 44 -8.71 -12.80 -0.73
CA ASN A 44 -8.79 -14.26 -0.63
C ASN A 44 -8.61 -14.77 0.82
N PRO A 45 -9.62 -15.42 1.41
CA PRO A 45 -9.56 -15.92 2.79
C PRO A 45 -8.45 -16.94 3.03
N ASN A 46 -8.19 -17.83 2.05
CA ASN A 46 -7.15 -18.84 2.18
C ASN A 46 -5.75 -18.20 2.19
N ARG A 47 -5.51 -17.21 1.33
CA ARG A 47 -4.23 -16.47 1.33
C ARG A 47 -4.02 -15.68 2.61
N VAL A 48 -5.07 -15.07 3.16
CA VAL A 48 -4.98 -14.38 4.46
C VAL A 48 -4.55 -15.37 5.55
N ARG A 49 -5.26 -16.49 5.66
CA ARG A 49 -4.96 -17.52 6.67
C ARG A 49 -3.55 -18.09 6.52
N SER A 50 -3.15 -18.49 5.30
CA SER A 50 -1.81 -19.06 5.07
C SER A 50 -0.69 -18.07 5.37
N SER A 51 -0.88 -16.79 5.03
CA SER A 51 0.12 -15.75 5.30
C SER A 51 0.28 -15.49 6.79
N ILE A 52 -0.82 -15.42 7.55
CA ILE A 52 -0.79 -15.30 9.02
C ILE A 52 -0.05 -16.50 9.62
N THR A 53 -0.37 -17.72 9.21
CA THR A 53 0.31 -18.93 9.70
C THR A 53 1.82 -18.88 9.43
N SER A 54 2.23 -18.50 8.22
CA SER A 54 3.64 -18.39 7.85
C SER A 54 4.39 -17.34 8.66
N LEU A 55 3.80 -16.15 8.83
CA LEU A 55 4.40 -15.05 9.58
C LEU A 55 4.44 -15.37 11.09
N GLN A 56 3.39 -15.98 11.65
CA GLN A 56 3.41 -16.39 13.06
C GLN A 56 4.45 -17.51 13.32
N ALA A 57 4.67 -18.41 12.37
CA ALA A 57 5.70 -19.44 12.50
C ALA A 57 7.12 -18.84 12.51
N SER A 58 7.35 -17.81 11.70
CA SER A 58 8.66 -17.12 11.61
C SER A 58 8.89 -16.13 12.75
N TYR A 59 7.81 -15.51 13.26
CA TYR A 59 7.83 -14.54 14.37
C TYR A 59 6.84 -14.93 15.48
N PRO A 60 7.14 -15.95 16.30
CA PRO A 60 6.19 -16.53 17.27
C PRO A 60 5.64 -15.55 18.31
N HIS A 61 6.38 -14.48 18.62
CA HIS A 61 6.01 -13.46 19.60
C HIS A 61 5.36 -12.21 18.97
N ALA A 62 5.27 -12.16 17.64
CA ALA A 62 4.72 -10.99 16.96
C ALA A 62 3.19 -11.04 16.95
N THR A 63 2.58 -9.85 16.93
CA THR A 63 1.12 -9.71 16.86
C THR A 63 0.72 -9.50 15.42
N ILE A 64 0.14 -10.54 14.81
CA ILE A 64 -0.42 -10.46 13.47
C ILE A 64 -1.88 -10.93 13.42
N THR A 65 -2.71 -10.14 12.74
CA THR A 65 -4.10 -10.49 12.40
C THR A 65 -4.32 -10.29 10.91
N GLY A 66 -5.47 -10.72 10.40
CA GLY A 66 -5.84 -10.37 9.05
C GLY A 66 -7.31 -10.51 8.73
N HIS A 67 -7.73 -9.74 7.73
CA HIS A 67 -9.14 -9.59 7.36
C HIS A 67 -9.31 -9.67 5.86
N VAL A 68 -10.38 -10.33 5.43
CA VAL A 68 -10.76 -10.38 4.02
C VAL A 68 -11.45 -9.06 3.64
N CYS A 69 -10.98 -8.45 2.56
CA CYS A 69 -11.59 -7.28 1.94
C CYS A 69 -11.32 -7.36 0.42
N ASP A 70 -12.39 -7.41 -0.39
CA ASP A 70 -12.28 -7.43 -1.84
C ASP A 70 -12.57 -6.03 -2.40
N LEU A 71 -11.52 -5.39 -2.91
CA LEU A 71 -11.58 -4.02 -3.43
C LEU A 71 -12.13 -3.94 -4.87
N SER A 72 -12.34 -5.08 -5.54
CA SER A 72 -12.91 -5.11 -6.90
C SER A 72 -14.43 -4.94 -6.94
N GLN A 73 -15.09 -5.02 -5.77
CA GLN A 73 -16.54 -5.00 -5.70
C GLN A 73 -17.10 -3.57 -5.82
N PRO A 74 -18.33 -3.41 -6.38
CA PRO A 74 -19.04 -2.12 -6.35
C PRO A 74 -19.29 -1.58 -4.94
N SER A 75 -19.30 -2.48 -3.94
CA SER A 75 -19.41 -2.18 -2.50
C SER A 75 -18.10 -1.67 -1.87
N LEU A 76 -17.10 -1.28 -2.67
CA LEU A 76 -15.78 -0.83 -2.24
C LEU A 76 -15.80 0.08 -1.00
N GLU A 77 -16.65 1.12 -0.97
CA GLU A 77 -16.66 2.06 0.16
C GLU A 77 -17.13 1.40 1.47
N SER A 78 -18.20 0.61 1.42
CA SER A 78 -18.68 -0.12 2.61
C SER A 78 -17.73 -1.25 3.04
N ASP A 79 -17.07 -1.92 2.08
CA ASP A 79 -16.12 -2.99 2.38
C ASP A 79 -14.83 -2.46 3.03
N VAL A 80 -14.36 -1.30 2.59
CA VAL A 80 -13.25 -0.58 3.22
C VAL A 80 -13.65 -0.08 4.62
N ALA A 81 -14.86 0.44 4.80
CA ALA A 81 -15.36 0.83 6.12
C ALA A 81 -15.37 -0.36 7.09
N ALA A 82 -15.93 -1.50 6.66
CA ALA A 82 -15.97 -2.73 7.45
C ALA A 82 -14.57 -3.29 7.76
N LEU A 83 -13.59 -3.13 6.85
CA LEU A 83 -12.19 -3.48 7.11
C LEU A 83 -11.62 -2.65 8.27
N PHE A 84 -11.80 -1.33 8.25
CA PHE A 84 -11.29 -0.45 9.29
C PHE A 84 -12.02 -0.63 10.63
N GLU A 85 -13.32 -0.90 10.63
CA GLU A 85 -14.06 -1.26 11.85
C GLU A 85 -13.47 -2.49 12.55
N LYS A 86 -13.10 -3.53 11.79
CA LYS A 86 -12.46 -4.74 12.33
C LYS A 86 -11.01 -4.49 12.75
N THR A 87 -10.27 -3.68 11.99
CA THR A 87 -8.85 -3.38 12.23
C THR A 87 -8.65 -2.45 13.43
N GLY A 88 -9.54 -1.49 13.64
CA GLY A 88 -9.40 -0.45 14.65
C GLY A 88 -8.37 0.63 14.28
N LYS A 89 -7.91 1.39 15.28
CA LYS A 89 -6.92 2.46 15.10
C LYS A 89 -5.57 1.90 14.64
N VAL A 90 -4.92 2.60 13.70
CA VAL A 90 -3.63 2.25 13.11
C VAL A 90 -2.70 3.48 13.11
N ASP A 91 -1.40 3.24 13.01
CA ASP A 91 -0.38 4.29 12.82
C ASP A 91 0.01 4.40 11.35
N HIS A 92 0.07 3.27 10.63
CA HIS A 92 0.46 3.24 9.23
C HIS A 92 -0.53 2.43 8.37
N ILE A 93 -0.89 2.97 7.21
CA ILE A 93 -1.67 2.28 6.18
C ILE A 93 -0.80 2.10 4.96
N ILE A 94 -0.60 0.85 4.55
CA ILE A 94 0.16 0.49 3.36
C ILE A 94 -0.81 -0.08 2.33
N PHE A 95 -0.79 0.49 1.12
CA PHE A 95 -1.60 0.03 0.01
C PHE A 95 -0.71 -0.58 -1.07
N THR A 96 -0.63 -1.90 -1.11
CA THR A 96 0.09 -2.69 -2.12
C THR A 96 -0.85 -3.53 -2.99
N ALA A 97 -2.15 -3.48 -2.72
CA ALA A 97 -3.14 -4.24 -3.46
C ALA A 97 -3.12 -3.88 -4.95
N GLY A 98 -3.17 -4.91 -5.77
CA GLY A 98 -3.18 -4.83 -7.22
C GLY A 98 -3.68 -6.12 -7.82
N ASP A 99 -4.00 -6.07 -9.09
CA ASP A 99 -4.54 -7.15 -9.91
C ASP A 99 -3.64 -7.43 -11.13
N SER A 100 -3.99 -8.45 -11.92
CA SER A 100 -3.32 -8.70 -13.19
C SER A 100 -3.48 -7.52 -14.14
N LEU A 101 -2.36 -7.02 -14.66
CA LEU A 101 -2.35 -5.93 -15.63
C LEU A 101 -2.66 -6.48 -17.02
N ALA A 102 -3.82 -6.08 -17.59
CA ALA A 102 -4.14 -6.36 -18.98
C ALA A 102 -3.61 -5.23 -19.87
N GLN A 103 -2.89 -5.60 -20.93
CA GLN A 103 -2.57 -4.66 -22.00
C GLN A 103 -3.87 -4.30 -22.74
N MET A 104 -4.04 -3.02 -23.05
CA MET A 104 -5.24 -2.53 -23.71
C MET A 104 -4.85 -1.64 -24.88
N PRO A 105 -4.82 -2.19 -26.11
CA PRO A 105 -4.58 -1.41 -27.31
C PRO A 105 -5.54 -0.23 -27.39
N LEU A 106 -5.04 0.93 -27.83
CA LEU A 106 -5.81 2.18 -27.88
C LEU A 106 -7.14 2.02 -28.63
N SER A 107 -7.15 1.25 -29.70
CA SER A 107 -8.34 0.97 -30.52
C SER A 107 -9.39 0.09 -29.84
N SER A 108 -9.04 -0.63 -28.77
CA SER A 108 -9.95 -1.51 -28.02
C SER A 108 -10.49 -0.90 -26.72
N ILE A 109 -10.04 0.32 -26.37
CA ILE A 109 -10.45 0.99 -25.14
C ILE A 109 -11.94 1.32 -25.19
N THR A 110 -12.66 0.93 -24.15
CA THR A 110 -14.05 1.34 -23.90
C THR A 110 -14.14 2.03 -22.53
N LEU A 111 -15.12 2.93 -22.35
CA LEU A 111 -15.32 3.59 -21.05
C LEU A 111 -15.51 2.58 -19.89
N PRO A 112 -16.29 1.49 -20.02
CA PRO A 112 -16.38 0.47 -18.97
C PRO A 112 -15.03 -0.18 -18.64
N SER A 113 -14.21 -0.46 -19.66
CA SER A 113 -12.87 -1.05 -19.45
C SER A 113 -11.91 -0.09 -18.75
N LEU A 114 -12.03 1.23 -18.99
CA LEU A 114 -11.28 2.26 -18.25
C LEU A 114 -11.64 2.23 -16.76
N ILE A 115 -12.95 2.30 -16.46
CA ILE A 115 -13.46 2.30 -15.09
C ILE A 115 -13.03 1.03 -14.34
N ALA A 116 -13.17 -0.13 -14.99
CA ALA A 116 -12.76 -1.41 -14.40
C ALA A 116 -11.25 -1.45 -14.08
N ALA A 117 -10.39 -0.98 -14.99
CA ALA A 117 -8.95 -0.92 -14.77
C ALA A 117 -8.55 0.04 -13.63
N GLY A 118 -9.38 1.06 -13.35
CA GLY A 118 -9.16 2.02 -12.26
C GLY A 118 -9.58 1.53 -10.88
N GLN A 119 -10.42 0.49 -10.80
CA GLN A 119 -11.07 0.06 -9.56
C GLN A 119 -10.10 -0.15 -8.40
N ILE A 120 -9.16 -1.09 -8.55
CA ILE A 120 -8.21 -1.42 -7.47
C ILE A 120 -7.06 -0.41 -7.41
N ARG A 121 -6.65 0.14 -8.56
CA ARG A 121 -5.38 0.88 -8.67
C ARG A 121 -5.50 2.38 -8.49
N PHE A 122 -6.71 2.93 -8.57
CA PHE A 122 -6.94 4.36 -8.48
C PHE A 122 -8.10 4.71 -7.56
N PHE A 123 -9.27 4.09 -7.72
CA PHE A 123 -10.42 4.40 -6.86
C PHE A 123 -10.22 3.85 -5.45
N ALA A 124 -9.82 2.58 -5.30
CA ALA A 124 -9.60 1.97 -3.99
C ALA A 124 -8.58 2.71 -3.09
N PRO A 125 -7.36 3.10 -3.52
CA PRO A 125 -6.43 3.81 -2.65
C PRO A 125 -6.98 5.17 -2.18
N LEU A 126 -7.75 5.88 -3.01
CA LEU A 126 -8.39 7.14 -2.61
C LEU A 126 -9.48 6.91 -1.56
N ILE A 127 -10.31 5.88 -1.73
CA ILE A 127 -11.35 5.50 -0.76
C ILE A 127 -10.73 5.02 0.56
N VAL A 128 -9.64 4.25 0.48
CA VAL A 128 -8.85 3.84 1.66
C VAL A 128 -8.30 5.06 2.39
N ALA A 129 -7.77 6.07 1.68
CA ALA A 129 -7.31 7.29 2.34
C ALA A 129 -8.46 8.08 2.99
N LYS A 130 -9.59 8.23 2.28
CA LYS A 130 -10.81 8.90 2.78
C LYS A 130 -11.31 8.26 4.08
N ILE A 131 -11.45 6.95 4.12
CA ILE A 131 -11.99 6.24 5.29
C ILE A 131 -10.91 6.05 6.35
N GLY A 132 -9.73 5.56 5.95
CA GLY A 132 -8.63 5.22 6.82
C GLY A 132 -8.04 6.41 7.58
N SER A 133 -8.13 7.63 7.04
CA SER A 133 -7.74 8.84 7.75
C SER A 133 -8.46 9.01 9.09
N LYS A 134 -9.70 8.53 9.23
CA LYS A 134 -10.45 8.53 10.50
C LYS A 134 -9.87 7.57 11.54
N TYR A 135 -9.12 6.56 11.09
CA TYR A 135 -8.51 5.52 11.91
C TYR A 135 -7.03 5.78 12.21
N LEU A 136 -6.43 6.78 11.58
CA LEU A 136 -5.10 7.27 11.91
C LEU A 136 -5.15 8.25 13.08
N THR A 137 -4.03 8.36 13.80
CA THR A 137 -3.78 9.48 14.73
C THR A 137 -3.33 10.69 13.90
N PRO A 138 -3.91 11.89 14.06
CA PRO A 138 -3.46 13.11 13.39
C PRO A 138 -2.08 13.57 13.87
N ASP A 139 -1.02 12.85 13.46
CA ASP A 139 0.35 13.04 13.92
C ASP A 139 1.35 12.78 12.76
N PRO A 140 2.49 13.49 12.67
CA PRO A 140 3.53 13.22 11.68
C PRO A 140 4.17 11.82 11.80
N GLU A 141 4.00 11.11 12.91
CA GLU A 141 4.37 9.69 13.02
C GLU A 141 3.38 8.76 12.30
N SER A 142 2.19 9.23 11.94
CA SER A 142 1.22 8.46 11.16
C SER A 142 1.43 8.64 9.66
N SER A 143 1.24 7.58 8.88
CA SER A 143 1.41 7.66 7.42
C SER A 143 0.51 6.76 6.59
N ILE A 144 0.22 7.21 5.37
CA ILE A 144 -0.27 6.38 4.28
C ILE A 144 0.85 6.23 3.25
N VAL A 145 1.12 4.99 2.82
CA VAL A 145 2.07 4.72 1.73
C VAL A 145 1.35 3.97 0.62
N LEU A 146 1.25 4.62 -0.54
CA LEU A 146 0.65 4.07 -1.76
C LEU A 146 1.71 3.34 -2.60
N THR A 147 1.25 2.52 -3.55
CA THR A 147 2.13 1.83 -4.50
C THR A 147 1.80 2.23 -5.92
N MET A 148 2.82 2.62 -6.68
CA MET A 148 2.71 2.98 -8.08
C MET A 148 3.65 2.10 -8.94
N GLY A 149 3.31 1.95 -10.22
CA GLY A 149 4.18 1.31 -11.21
C GLY A 149 4.98 2.32 -12.04
N ALA A 150 6.19 1.94 -12.44
CA ALA A 150 7.12 2.73 -13.26
C ALA A 150 6.54 3.18 -14.61
N VAL A 151 5.44 2.55 -15.08
CA VAL A 151 4.77 2.94 -16.31
C VAL A 151 4.20 4.36 -16.30
N GLY A 152 3.99 4.95 -15.11
CA GLY A 152 3.62 6.36 -15.01
C GLY A 152 4.78 7.33 -15.26
N GLU A 153 6.03 6.86 -15.28
CA GLU A 153 7.21 7.66 -15.66
C GLU A 153 7.77 7.24 -17.02
N ARG A 154 7.78 5.93 -17.29
CA ARG A 154 8.30 5.35 -18.53
C ARG A 154 7.18 4.63 -19.29
N PRO A 155 6.69 5.17 -20.41
CA PRO A 155 5.57 4.58 -21.14
C PRO A 155 5.84 3.17 -21.67
N THR A 156 4.79 2.36 -21.69
CA THR A 156 4.74 1.04 -22.35
C THR A 156 3.67 1.06 -23.43
N LYS A 157 3.95 0.45 -24.59
CA LYS A 157 2.97 0.31 -25.69
C LYS A 157 1.69 -0.36 -25.17
N ASP A 158 0.52 0.14 -25.58
CA ASP A 158 -0.81 -0.40 -25.22
C ASP A 158 -1.14 -0.31 -23.72
N TRP A 159 -0.49 0.59 -22.97
CA TRP A 159 -0.72 0.80 -21.53
C TRP A 159 -1.21 2.22 -21.19
N SER A 160 -1.79 2.96 -22.14
CA SER A 160 -2.24 4.35 -21.89
C SER A 160 -3.16 4.48 -20.67
N VAL A 161 -4.04 3.50 -20.44
CA VAL A 161 -4.95 3.45 -19.29
C VAL A 161 -4.18 3.29 -17.97
N ILE A 162 -3.36 2.25 -17.85
CA ILE A 162 -2.60 1.96 -16.63
C ILE A 162 -1.57 3.06 -16.36
N ALA A 163 -0.92 3.59 -17.39
CA ALA A 163 -0.01 4.73 -17.29
C ALA A 163 -0.72 5.97 -16.73
N SER A 164 -1.94 6.25 -17.18
CA SER A 164 -2.73 7.38 -16.70
C SER A 164 -3.06 7.24 -15.21
N TYR A 165 -3.47 6.05 -14.75
CA TYR A 165 -3.73 5.82 -13.33
C TYR A 165 -2.45 5.85 -12.48
N ALA A 166 -1.36 5.26 -12.97
CA ALA A 166 -0.07 5.33 -12.30
C ALA A 166 0.41 6.79 -12.14
N ALA A 167 0.40 7.57 -13.22
CA ALA A 167 0.75 9.00 -13.16
C ALA A 167 -0.23 9.79 -12.27
N GLY A 168 -1.51 9.44 -12.27
CA GLY A 168 -2.51 10.03 -11.38
C GLY A 168 -2.22 9.83 -9.89
N LEU A 169 -1.56 8.71 -9.51
CA LEU A 169 -1.13 8.49 -8.13
C LEU A 169 -0.07 9.50 -7.65
N HIS A 170 0.71 10.12 -8.55
CA HIS A 170 1.59 11.23 -8.18
C HIS A 170 0.79 12.44 -7.66
N GLY A 171 -0.22 12.86 -8.41
CA GLY A 171 -1.11 13.95 -8.01
C GLY A 171 -1.87 13.61 -6.73
N MET A 172 -2.43 12.40 -6.66
CA MET A 172 -3.13 11.91 -5.47
C MET A 172 -2.25 11.95 -4.22
N THR A 173 -1.00 11.48 -4.31
CA THR A 173 -0.07 11.45 -3.18
C THR A 173 0.19 12.85 -2.63
N ARG A 174 0.44 13.83 -3.51
CA ARG A 174 0.73 15.22 -3.11
C ARG A 174 -0.48 15.91 -2.51
N ASN A 175 -1.66 15.73 -3.10
CA ASN A 175 -2.89 16.33 -2.60
C ASN A 175 -3.32 15.70 -1.27
N LEU A 176 -3.29 14.37 -1.15
CA LEU A 176 -3.61 13.72 0.12
C LEU A 176 -2.64 14.10 1.24
N ALA A 177 -1.35 14.29 0.94
CA ALA A 177 -0.38 14.81 1.91
C ALA A 177 -0.75 16.22 2.40
N LEU A 178 -1.35 17.05 1.54
CA LEU A 178 -1.80 18.39 1.88
C LEU A 178 -3.09 18.38 2.71
N ASP A 179 -4.05 17.57 2.28
CA ASP A 179 -5.42 17.49 2.82
C ASP A 179 -5.46 16.78 4.17
N LEU A 180 -4.58 15.79 4.39
CA LEU A 180 -4.56 14.96 5.61
C LEU A 180 -3.56 15.42 6.66
N ARG A 181 -2.92 16.58 6.49
CA ARG A 181 -1.94 17.09 7.46
C ARG A 181 -2.49 17.05 8.91
N PRO A 182 -1.70 16.65 9.92
CA PRO A 182 -0.26 16.37 9.84
C PRO A 182 0.09 14.92 9.44
N VAL A 183 -0.89 14.06 9.09
CA VAL A 183 -0.61 12.72 8.57
C VAL A 183 0.16 12.82 7.27
N ARG A 184 1.17 11.96 7.11
CA ARG A 184 2.02 11.95 5.92
C ARG A 184 1.43 11.02 4.86
N VAL A 185 1.55 11.40 3.59
CA VAL A 185 1.16 10.52 2.48
C VAL A 185 2.28 10.48 1.47
N ASN A 186 2.76 9.28 1.17
CA ASN A 186 3.84 9.04 0.22
C ASN A 186 3.48 7.90 -0.72
N CYS A 187 4.32 7.68 -1.72
CA CYS A 187 4.17 6.59 -2.65
C CYS A 187 5.51 5.89 -2.89
N VAL A 188 5.49 4.58 -3.10
CA VAL A 188 6.63 3.83 -3.62
C VAL A 188 6.38 3.51 -5.09
N LEU A 189 7.30 3.95 -5.95
CA LEU A 189 7.34 3.58 -7.35
C LEU A 189 8.12 2.28 -7.52
N THR A 190 7.42 1.29 -8.06
CA THR A 190 7.92 -0.05 -8.33
C THR A 190 8.11 -0.22 -9.84
N GLY A 191 9.26 -0.77 -10.27
CA GLY A 191 9.56 -1.01 -11.68
C GLY A 191 9.65 -2.49 -12.00
N ARG A 192 10.77 -2.92 -12.56
CA ARG A 192 11.15 -4.34 -12.49
C ARG A 192 11.27 -4.68 -11.01
N VAL A 193 10.29 -5.40 -10.47
CA VAL A 193 10.31 -5.79 -9.06
C VAL A 193 11.55 -6.65 -8.87
N GLY A 194 12.51 -6.13 -8.10
CA GLY A 194 13.65 -6.89 -7.61
C GLY A 194 13.16 -7.95 -6.62
N ARG A 195 13.95 -8.23 -5.58
CA ARG A 195 13.42 -9.04 -4.49
C ARG A 195 12.38 -8.20 -3.73
N PRO A 196 11.17 -8.72 -3.42
CA PRO A 196 10.15 -7.98 -2.68
C PRO A 196 10.67 -7.36 -1.36
N GLU A 197 11.64 -8.00 -0.73
CA GLU A 197 12.33 -7.58 0.48
C GLU A 197 13.12 -6.27 0.26
N ASP A 198 13.79 -6.11 -0.89
CA ASP A 198 14.50 -4.87 -1.23
C ASP A 198 13.52 -3.69 -1.39
N VAL A 199 12.34 -3.95 -1.93
CA VAL A 199 11.30 -2.92 -2.12
C VAL A 199 10.63 -2.59 -0.79
N ALA A 200 10.46 -3.58 0.10
CA ALA A 200 9.85 -3.39 1.41
C ALA A 200 10.59 -2.31 2.22
N GLU A 201 11.93 -2.27 2.16
CA GLU A 201 12.74 -1.25 2.83
C GLU A 201 12.33 0.20 2.50
N ALA A 202 11.88 0.47 1.27
CA ALA A 202 11.37 1.79 0.91
C ALA A 202 10.11 2.17 1.69
N TYR A 203 9.19 1.22 1.92
CA TYR A 203 8.01 1.44 2.76
C TYR A 203 8.40 1.64 4.23
N LEU A 204 9.35 0.83 4.73
CA LEU A 204 9.85 0.93 6.10
C LEU A 204 10.49 2.30 6.35
N TRP A 205 11.30 2.79 5.40
CA TRP A 205 11.86 4.15 5.46
C TRP A 205 10.75 5.20 5.49
N LEU A 206 9.78 5.14 4.57
CA LEU A 206 8.67 6.10 4.52
C LEU A 206 7.80 6.08 5.79
N MET A 207 7.66 4.94 6.47
CA MET A 207 6.98 4.87 7.77
C MET A 207 7.84 5.48 8.90
N LYS A 208 9.15 5.19 8.93
CA LYS A 208 10.09 5.59 9.99
C LYS A 208 10.51 7.07 9.92
N ASP A 209 10.54 7.67 8.73
CA ASP A 209 10.93 9.07 8.56
C ASP A 209 9.73 10.00 8.70
N SER A 210 9.58 10.63 9.87
CA SER A 210 8.48 11.58 10.14
C SER A 210 8.63 12.91 9.40
N ASN A 211 9.70 13.11 8.62
CA ASN A 211 9.95 14.33 7.86
C ASN A 211 9.57 14.24 6.37
N VAL A 212 9.28 13.02 5.85
CA VAL A 212 8.94 12.82 4.42
C VAL A 212 7.43 12.76 4.19
N THR A 213 6.90 13.66 3.35
CA THR A 213 5.49 13.66 2.92
C THR A 213 5.35 14.19 1.50
N GLY A 214 4.33 13.76 0.77
CA GLY A 214 4.08 14.13 -0.63
C GLY A 214 5.13 13.60 -1.61
N PHE A 215 5.94 12.62 -1.20
CA PHE A 215 7.09 12.12 -1.94
C PHE A 215 6.80 10.80 -2.67
N VAL A 216 7.49 10.59 -3.79
CA VAL A 216 7.49 9.33 -4.54
C VAL A 216 8.88 8.72 -4.45
N ALA A 217 9.02 7.65 -3.66
CA ALA A 217 10.25 6.91 -3.49
C ALA A 217 10.42 5.89 -4.61
N SER A 218 11.50 6.00 -5.39
CA SER A 218 11.78 5.04 -6.46
C SER A 218 12.67 3.90 -5.97
N SER A 219 12.17 2.67 -6.04
CA SER A 219 12.95 1.44 -5.84
C SER A 219 12.73 0.51 -7.04
N ASN A 220 13.53 0.71 -8.08
CA ASN A 220 13.27 0.13 -9.41
C ASN A 220 14.53 -0.29 -10.18
N ALA A 221 15.68 -0.36 -9.50
CA ALA A 221 16.99 -0.69 -10.11
C ALA A 221 17.37 0.19 -11.32
N GLY A 222 16.89 1.44 -11.37
CA GLY A 222 17.14 2.36 -12.48
C GLY A 222 16.33 2.06 -13.74
N SER A 223 15.25 1.25 -13.66
CA SER A 223 14.47 0.86 -14.85
C SER A 223 13.81 2.03 -15.59
N THR A 224 13.68 3.18 -14.92
CA THR A 224 13.14 4.42 -15.51
C THR A 224 14.20 5.26 -16.23
N LEU A 225 15.49 4.94 -16.11
CA LEU A 225 16.59 5.68 -16.75
C LEU A 225 16.92 5.21 -18.18
N VAL A 226 16.66 3.94 -18.48
CA VAL A 226 16.95 3.32 -19.78
C VAL A 226 15.69 3.05 -20.56
#